data_AF-A0A538BFN7-F1
#
_entry.id   AF-A0A538BFN7-F1
#
_cell.length_a   1.000
_cell.length_b   1.000
_cell.length_c   1.000
_cell.angle_alpha   90.00
_cell.angle_beta   90.00
_cell.angle_gamma   90.00
#
_symmetry.space_group_name_H-M   'P 1'
#
loop_
_entity.id
_entity.type
_entity.pdbx_description
1 polymer ?
#
loop_
_entity_poly.entity_id
_entity_poly.type
_entity_poly.pdbx_seq_one_letter_code
_entity_poly.pdbx_strand_id
1 'polypeptide(L)'
;MQVMTARCGVPSILKIGRRRHEAPDIGCSCGIYASRSLDESERPRPAWPPPCVVGTVALWGGVIEHEIGWRGQFAYAARLGLVCSMCAWFEPGPGVPTVVHSFAGTSYALCDVHRGGIQLQDGRRTRPTGLDPRAFQARLLDTYAVDLVPIDSVRSLFRRRRTPEPPAYVPSIRVVPVDDAP
;
A
#
# COMPACT_ATOMS: atom_id res chain seq x y z
N MET A 1 17.82 -5.82 5.60
CA MET A 1 16.61 -5.18 6.15
C MET A 1 16.28 -4.00 5.27
N GLN A 2 15.19 -4.04 4.51
CA GLN A 2 14.88 -3.00 3.53
C GLN A 2 14.06 -1.88 4.19
N VAL A 3 14.74 -0.82 4.59
CA VAL A 3 14.11 0.39 5.15
C VAL A 3 13.54 1.24 4.03
N MET A 4 12.39 1.87 4.28
CA MET A 4 11.80 2.86 3.39
C MET A 4 12.17 4.26 3.86
N THR A 5 12.66 5.11 2.95
CA THR A 5 12.99 6.51 3.24
C THR A 5 12.08 7.44 2.44
N ALA A 6 11.45 8.39 3.12
CA ALA A 6 10.65 9.42 2.50
C ALA A 6 11.53 10.37 1.69
N ARG A 7 11.09 10.71 0.48
CA ARG A 7 11.67 11.78 -0.34
C ARG A 7 10.57 12.68 -0.86
N CYS A 8 10.84 13.98 -0.93
CA CYS A 8 9.91 14.92 -1.55
C CYS A 8 9.86 14.67 -3.07
N GLY A 9 8.69 14.21 -3.55
CA GLY A 9 8.49 13.84 -4.95
C GLY A 9 8.04 14.97 -5.87
N VAL A 10 7.95 16.21 -5.38
CA VAL A 10 7.57 17.37 -6.22
C VAL A 10 8.52 17.43 -7.43
N PRO A 11 8.00 17.35 -8.68
CA PRO A 11 8.80 17.37 -9.89
C PRO A 11 9.76 18.56 -9.90
N SER A 12 10.99 18.35 -10.37
CA SER A 12 12.03 19.38 -10.43
C SER A 12 11.58 20.65 -11.14
N ILE A 13 10.71 20.54 -12.15
CA ILE A 13 10.16 21.67 -12.90
C ILE A 13 9.19 22.56 -12.09
N LEU A 14 8.55 21.99 -11.05
CA LEU A 14 7.68 22.70 -10.11
C LEU A 14 8.46 23.20 -8.86
N LYS A 15 9.79 23.08 -8.85
CA LYS A 15 10.65 23.56 -7.75
C LYS A 15 10.98 25.05 -7.83
N ILE A 16 10.58 25.76 -8.90
CA ILE A 16 10.78 27.21 -8.99
C ILE A 16 9.92 27.88 -7.91
N GLY A 17 10.55 28.25 -6.79
CA GLY A 17 9.91 28.87 -5.62
C GLY A 17 9.71 27.96 -4.40
N ARG A 18 9.94 26.64 -4.50
CA ARG A 18 9.89 25.73 -3.33
C ARG A 18 11.30 25.46 -2.80
N ARG A 19 11.57 25.88 -1.55
CA ARG A 19 12.85 25.58 -0.86
C ARG A 19 13.06 24.07 -0.80
N ARG A 20 14.30 23.61 -0.98
CA ARG A 20 14.67 22.23 -0.65
C ARG A 20 14.38 22.01 0.84
N HIS A 21 13.77 20.88 1.16
CA HIS A 21 13.47 20.49 2.53
C HIS A 21 13.63 18.97 2.65
N GLU A 22 13.88 18.51 3.87
CA GLU A 22 13.85 17.09 4.20
C GLU A 22 12.39 16.60 4.27
N ALA A 23 12.17 15.30 4.08
CA ALA A 23 10.85 14.71 4.25
C ALA A 23 10.79 13.96 5.59
N PRO A 24 9.72 14.11 6.39
CA PRO A 24 8.56 14.96 6.15
C PRO A 24 8.86 16.43 6.51
N ASP A 25 8.15 17.35 5.85
CA ASP A 25 8.16 18.77 6.17
C ASP A 25 6.74 19.22 6.50
N ILE A 26 6.59 20.15 7.47
CA ILE A 26 5.29 20.60 7.96
C ILE A 26 4.51 21.40 6.90
N GLY A 27 5.20 22.12 6.01
CA GLY A 27 4.62 22.90 4.91
C GLY A 27 4.47 22.12 3.60
N CYS A 28 4.78 20.83 3.59
CA CYS A 28 4.73 19.97 2.42
C CYS A 28 3.89 18.72 2.70
N SER A 29 3.42 18.03 1.66
CA SER A 29 2.72 16.74 1.74
C SER A 29 3.65 15.52 1.71
N CYS A 30 4.96 15.71 1.67
CA CYS A 30 5.90 14.59 1.65
C CYS A 30 5.93 13.81 2.99
N GLY A 31 6.37 12.55 2.93
CA GLY A 31 6.46 11.65 4.08
C GLY A 31 5.89 10.27 3.77
N ILE A 32 6.20 9.28 4.60
CA ILE A 32 5.55 7.96 4.56
C ILE A 32 4.34 8.03 5.49
N TYR A 33 3.15 7.83 4.94
CA TYR A 33 1.89 7.94 5.67
C TYR A 33 1.57 6.64 6.42
N ALA A 34 1.14 6.78 7.68
CA ALA A 34 0.52 5.71 8.45
C ALA A 34 -0.77 6.23 9.07
N SER A 35 -1.87 5.49 8.98
CA SER A 35 -3.13 5.86 9.62
C SER A 35 -3.24 5.27 11.02
N ARG A 36 -4.03 5.93 11.89
CA ARG A 36 -4.37 5.40 13.23
C ARG A 36 -5.20 4.13 13.14
N SER A 37 -6.13 4.12 12.20
CA SER A 37 -7.02 3.00 11.94
C SER A 37 -7.32 2.90 10.45
N LEU A 38 -7.75 1.70 10.03
CA LEU A 38 -8.23 1.46 8.65
C LEU A 38 -9.65 2.02 8.42
N ASP A 39 -10.31 2.42 9.50
CA ASP A 39 -11.69 2.91 9.48
C ASP A 39 -11.78 4.42 9.32
N GLU A 40 -10.77 5.15 9.81
CA GLU A 40 -10.63 6.60 9.70
C GLU A 40 -9.80 7.01 8.48
N SER A 41 -9.04 6.07 7.90
CA SER A 41 -8.28 6.35 6.68
C SER A 41 -9.20 6.46 5.47
N GLU A 42 -9.17 7.58 4.77
CA GLU A 42 -9.68 7.64 3.40
C GLU A 42 -8.94 6.63 2.52
N ARG A 43 -9.68 5.87 1.72
CA ARG A 43 -9.13 4.83 0.84
C ARG A 43 -9.25 5.29 -0.62
N PRO A 44 -8.31 6.13 -1.13
CA PRO A 44 -8.30 6.52 -2.53
C PRO A 44 -8.15 5.29 -3.43
N ARG A 45 -8.47 5.41 -4.73
CA ARG A 45 -8.19 4.29 -5.65
C ARG A 45 -6.69 4.01 -5.62
N PRO A 46 -6.29 2.76 -5.38
CA PRO A 46 -4.90 2.41 -5.54
C PRO A 46 -4.49 2.49 -7.01
N ALA A 47 -3.18 2.59 -7.25
CA ALA A 47 -2.61 2.31 -8.55
C ALA A 47 -2.97 0.89 -9.01
N TRP A 48 -2.91 0.66 -10.32
CA TRP A 48 -3.23 -0.63 -10.91
C TRP A 48 -1.97 -1.48 -11.13
N PRO A 49 -1.94 -2.78 -10.75
CA PRO A 49 -3.01 -3.50 -10.06
C PRO A 49 -3.08 -3.12 -8.57
N PRO A 50 -4.27 -3.23 -7.95
CA PRO A 50 -4.49 -2.86 -6.56
C PRO A 50 -3.62 -3.69 -5.59
N PRO A 51 -3.03 -3.07 -4.56
CA PRO A 51 -2.11 -3.75 -3.65
C PRO A 51 -2.83 -4.85 -2.88
N CYS A 52 -2.13 -5.95 -2.63
CA CYS A 52 -2.66 -7.11 -1.90
C CYS A 52 -2.02 -7.30 -0.53
N VAL A 53 -1.18 -6.38 -0.10
CA VAL A 53 -0.47 -6.43 1.19
C VAL A 53 -0.98 -5.31 2.07
N VAL A 54 -1.33 -5.64 3.30
CA VAL A 54 -1.72 -4.70 4.35
C VAL A 54 -1.02 -5.06 5.64
N GLY A 55 -0.96 -4.12 6.58
CA GLY A 55 -0.23 -4.34 7.80
C GLY A 55 -0.03 -3.08 8.63
N THR A 56 0.89 -3.19 9.57
CA THR A 56 1.32 -2.07 10.42
C THR A 56 2.74 -1.67 10.04
N VAL A 57 3.07 -0.40 10.26
CA VAL A 57 4.41 0.14 10.01
C VAL A 57 4.96 0.79 11.27
N ALA A 58 6.25 0.63 11.49
CA ALA A 58 7.01 1.44 12.44
C ALA A 58 7.55 2.66 11.71
N LEU A 59 7.36 3.86 12.27
CA LEU A 59 7.91 5.11 11.76
C LEU A 59 8.96 5.65 12.71
N TRP A 60 10.04 6.24 12.17
CA TRP A 60 11.06 6.92 12.96
C TRP A 60 11.78 8.03 12.18
N GLY A 61 12.73 8.70 12.84
CA GLY A 61 13.37 9.93 12.36
C GLY A 61 12.47 11.13 12.62
N GLY A 62 12.34 12.01 11.64
CA GLY A 62 11.29 13.03 11.64
C GLY A 62 9.91 12.40 11.52
N VAL A 63 9.08 12.53 12.55
CA VAL A 63 7.68 12.07 12.55
C VAL A 63 6.77 13.26 12.83
N ILE A 64 5.81 13.50 11.95
CA ILE A 64 4.78 14.52 12.12
C ILE A 64 3.45 13.82 12.38
N GLU A 65 2.84 14.12 13.52
CA GLU A 65 1.49 13.67 13.86
C GLU A 65 0.43 14.54 13.20
N HIS A 66 -0.64 13.90 12.73
CA HIS A 66 -1.83 14.50 12.12
C HIS A 66 -3.06 13.96 12.85
N GLU A 67 -4.22 14.54 12.57
CA GLU A 67 -5.51 14.15 13.16
C GLU A 67 -5.78 12.64 12.98
N ILE A 68 -5.63 12.14 11.74
CA ILE A 68 -5.97 10.76 11.37
C ILE A 68 -4.76 9.81 11.27
N GLY A 69 -3.56 10.25 11.65
CA GLY A 69 -2.35 9.44 11.46
C GLY A 69 -1.03 10.17 11.64
N TRP A 70 0.00 9.67 10.97
CA TRP A 70 1.36 10.18 11.05
C TRP A 70 2.01 10.19 9.66
N ARG A 71 3.07 11.00 9.54
CA ARG A 71 4.01 10.96 8.42
C ARG A 71 5.42 10.81 8.96
N GLY A 72 6.12 9.76 8.55
CA GLY A 72 7.48 9.46 8.98
C GLY A 72 8.52 9.75 7.89
N GLN A 73 9.75 10.02 8.33
CA GLN A 73 10.94 10.11 7.49
C GLN A 73 11.38 8.72 7.06
N PHE A 74 11.39 7.79 8.01
CA PHE A 74 11.73 6.39 7.76
C PHE A 74 10.57 5.50 8.15
N ALA A 75 10.46 4.36 7.47
CA ALA A 75 9.50 3.33 7.83
C ALA A 75 10.05 1.92 7.63
N TYR A 76 9.50 1.00 8.40
CA TYR A 76 9.67 -0.44 8.26
C TYR A 76 8.34 -1.12 8.47
N ALA A 77 8.10 -2.19 7.71
CA ALA A 77 6.95 -3.06 7.98
C ALA A 77 7.09 -3.67 9.38
N ALA A 78 6.07 -3.59 10.21
CA ALA A 78 6.09 -4.19 11.55
C ALA A 78 5.32 -5.52 11.57
N ARG A 79 4.21 -5.60 10.83
CA ARG A 79 3.42 -6.81 10.61
C ARG A 79 2.80 -6.72 9.23
N LEU A 80 2.69 -7.83 8.49
CA LEU A 80 2.13 -7.86 7.15
C LEU A 80 1.13 -9.00 6.98
N GLY A 81 0.24 -8.89 6.00
CA GLY A 81 -0.65 -9.98 5.60
C GLY A 81 -1.16 -9.78 4.19
N LEU A 82 -1.45 -10.90 3.51
CA LEU A 82 -2.10 -10.88 2.22
C LEU A 82 -3.61 -10.73 2.37
N VAL A 83 -4.19 -9.91 1.50
CA VAL A 83 -5.63 -9.70 1.41
C VAL A 83 -6.10 -9.76 -0.03
N CYS A 84 -7.36 -10.07 -0.23
CA CYS A 84 -7.98 -9.97 -1.53
C CYS A 84 -8.01 -8.50 -1.95
N SER A 85 -7.31 -8.16 -3.03
CA SER A 85 -7.25 -6.77 -3.51
C SER A 85 -8.63 -6.22 -3.87
N MET A 86 -9.52 -7.05 -4.42
CA MET A 86 -10.89 -6.60 -4.72
C MET A 86 -11.68 -6.27 -3.45
N CYS A 87 -11.58 -7.15 -2.44
CA CYS A 87 -12.21 -6.94 -1.13
C CYS A 87 -11.70 -5.69 -0.41
N ALA A 88 -10.40 -5.43 -0.47
CA ALA A 88 -9.79 -4.32 0.25
C ALA A 88 -10.11 -2.95 -0.36
N TRP A 89 -10.30 -2.88 -1.68
CA TRP A 89 -10.29 -1.61 -2.41
C TRP A 89 -11.55 -1.28 -3.22
N PHE A 90 -12.38 -2.27 -3.59
CA PHE A 90 -13.48 -2.05 -4.54
C PHE A 90 -14.83 -2.49 -4.01
N GLU A 91 -14.96 -3.72 -3.56
CA GLU A 91 -16.26 -4.30 -3.21
C GLU A 91 -16.16 -5.27 -2.03
N PRO A 92 -17.18 -5.36 -1.15
CA PRO A 92 -17.12 -6.25 0.00
C PRO A 92 -16.96 -7.73 -0.37
N GLY A 93 -16.33 -8.50 0.50
CA GLY A 93 -16.21 -9.95 0.32
C GLY A 93 -15.43 -10.66 1.43
N PRO A 94 -15.02 -11.93 1.20
CA PRO A 94 -14.35 -12.74 2.23
C PRO A 94 -12.99 -12.20 2.69
N GLY A 95 -12.27 -11.48 1.81
CA GLY A 95 -10.97 -10.86 2.14
C GLY A 95 -9.77 -11.79 2.16
N VAL A 96 -9.96 -13.10 2.36
CA VAL A 96 -8.88 -14.09 2.46
C VAL A 96 -8.48 -14.61 1.06
N PRO A 97 -7.22 -14.47 0.63
CA PRO A 97 -6.81 -14.94 -0.68
C PRO A 97 -6.75 -16.45 -0.84
N THR A 98 -7.18 -16.93 -2.00
CA THR A 98 -7.08 -18.33 -2.44
C THR A 98 -6.32 -18.48 -3.76
N VAL A 99 -6.01 -17.37 -4.44
CA VAL A 99 -5.23 -17.37 -5.68
C VAL A 99 -4.38 -16.11 -5.81
N VAL A 100 -3.21 -16.23 -6.45
CA VAL A 100 -2.32 -15.11 -6.80
C VAL A 100 -2.35 -14.90 -8.31
N HIS A 101 -2.49 -13.65 -8.73
CA HIS A 101 -2.44 -13.20 -10.11
C HIS A 101 -1.25 -12.24 -10.28
N SER A 102 -0.84 -12.00 -11.53
CA SER A 102 0.16 -10.99 -11.86
C SER A 102 -0.33 -10.13 -13.02
N PHE A 103 -0.04 -8.84 -12.94
CA PHE A 103 -0.30 -7.89 -14.01
C PHE A 103 0.80 -6.81 -14.02
N ALA A 104 1.35 -6.53 -15.20
CA ALA A 104 2.43 -5.55 -15.37
C ALA A 104 3.59 -5.74 -14.38
N GLY A 105 4.00 -6.98 -14.16
CA GLY A 105 5.09 -7.34 -13.21
C GLY A 105 4.72 -7.26 -11.74
N THR A 106 3.51 -6.84 -11.38
CA THR A 106 3.05 -6.72 -10.00
C THR A 106 2.10 -7.87 -9.64
N SER A 107 2.37 -8.52 -8.52
CA SER A 107 1.52 -9.60 -8.00
C SER A 107 0.39 -9.04 -7.14
N TYR A 108 -0.78 -9.66 -7.23
CA TYR A 108 -1.92 -9.35 -6.39
C TYR A 108 -2.73 -10.62 -6.09
N ALA A 109 -3.46 -10.62 -4.98
CA ALA A 109 -4.09 -11.82 -4.44
C ALA A 109 -5.61 -11.65 -4.41
N LEU A 110 -6.35 -12.75 -4.62
CA LEU A 110 -7.81 -12.75 -4.75
C LEU A 110 -8.42 -13.89 -3.94
N CYS A 111 -9.58 -13.65 -3.34
CA CYS A 111 -10.37 -14.70 -2.69
C CYS A 111 -11.12 -15.54 -3.73
N ASP A 112 -11.81 -16.57 -3.26
CA ASP A 112 -12.64 -17.48 -4.07
C ASP A 112 -13.71 -16.76 -4.89
N VAL A 113 -14.37 -15.75 -4.33
CA VAL A 113 -15.37 -14.92 -5.03
C VAL A 113 -14.75 -14.09 -6.15
N HIS A 114 -13.51 -13.61 -5.96
CA HIS A 114 -12.82 -12.75 -6.91
C HIS A 114 -11.75 -13.48 -7.75
N ARG A 115 -11.69 -14.81 -7.68
CA ARG A 115 -10.62 -15.64 -8.28
C ARG A 115 -10.52 -15.56 -9.80
N GLY A 116 -11.52 -15.00 -10.47
CA GLY A 116 -11.56 -14.86 -11.93
C GLY A 116 -10.50 -13.91 -12.49
N GLY A 117 -9.74 -13.22 -11.63
CA GLY A 117 -8.81 -12.20 -12.05
C GLY A 117 -9.52 -10.94 -12.51
N ILE A 118 -8.74 -9.89 -12.74
CA ILE A 118 -9.31 -8.64 -13.21
C ILE A 118 -9.46 -8.62 -14.72
N GLN A 119 -10.59 -8.08 -15.19
CA GLN A 119 -10.89 -7.86 -16.60
C GLN A 119 -10.19 -6.60 -17.11
N LEU A 120 -9.46 -6.76 -18.20
CA LEU A 120 -8.74 -5.71 -18.91
C LEU A 120 -9.70 -5.00 -19.89
N GLN A 121 -9.28 -3.85 -20.44
CA GLN A 121 -10.08 -3.07 -21.38
C GLN A 121 -10.43 -3.84 -22.66
N ASP A 122 -9.58 -4.79 -23.07
CA ASP A 122 -9.78 -5.67 -24.23
C ASP A 122 -10.67 -6.89 -23.93
N GLY A 123 -11.29 -6.94 -22.74
CA GLY A 123 -12.18 -8.03 -22.32
C GLY A 123 -11.46 -9.27 -21.79
N ARG A 124 -10.13 -9.39 -21.95
CA ARG A 124 -9.38 -10.52 -21.37
C ARG A 124 -9.31 -10.40 -19.86
N ARG A 125 -9.13 -11.52 -19.19
CA ARG A 125 -8.85 -11.55 -17.75
C ARG A 125 -7.40 -11.93 -17.50
N THR A 126 -6.81 -11.25 -16.52
CA THR A 126 -5.52 -11.66 -15.95
C THR A 126 -5.59 -13.10 -15.44
N ARG A 127 -4.47 -13.81 -15.54
CA ARG A 127 -4.39 -15.23 -15.21
C ARG A 127 -3.74 -15.47 -13.85
N PRO A 128 -4.10 -16.57 -13.17
CA PRO A 128 -3.41 -16.99 -11.97
C PRO A 128 -1.95 -17.35 -12.29
N THR A 129 -1.05 -17.08 -11.35
CA THR A 129 0.38 -17.38 -11.48
C THR A 129 0.71 -18.83 -11.13
N GLY A 130 -0.23 -19.55 -10.49
CA GLY A 130 0.02 -20.86 -9.90
C GLY A 130 0.73 -20.81 -8.54
N LEU A 131 1.09 -19.62 -8.04
CA LEU A 131 1.66 -19.48 -6.71
C LEU A 131 0.58 -19.73 -5.65
N ASP A 132 0.90 -20.59 -4.69
CA ASP A 132 0.09 -20.77 -3.48
C ASP A 132 0.11 -19.48 -2.64
N PRO A 133 -1.06 -18.89 -2.29
CA PRO A 133 -1.11 -17.68 -1.48
C PRO A 133 -0.45 -17.81 -0.11
N ARG A 134 -0.50 -19.00 0.53
CA ARG A 134 0.12 -19.20 1.85
C ARG A 134 1.64 -19.18 1.75
N ALA A 135 2.20 -19.87 0.75
CA ALA A 135 3.62 -19.81 0.45
C ALA A 135 4.06 -18.39 0.04
N PHE A 136 3.25 -17.66 -0.74
CA PHE A 136 3.55 -16.28 -1.11
C PHE A 136 3.56 -15.35 0.11
N GLN A 137 2.60 -15.51 1.03
CA GLN A 137 2.58 -14.78 2.30
C GLN A 137 3.79 -15.13 3.18
N ALA A 138 4.13 -16.42 3.32
CA ALA A 138 5.28 -16.85 4.13
C ALA A 138 6.58 -16.23 3.60
N ARG A 139 6.78 -16.20 2.28
CA ARG A 139 7.93 -15.52 1.66
C ARG A 139 7.97 -14.03 1.93
N LEU A 140 6.82 -13.36 1.91
CA LEU A 140 6.72 -11.94 2.27
C LEU A 140 7.15 -11.70 3.72
N LEU A 141 6.60 -12.48 4.66
CA LEU A 141 6.92 -12.37 6.08
C LEU A 141 8.41 -12.64 6.35
N ASP A 142 8.98 -13.66 5.70
CA ASP A 142 10.39 -14.02 5.79
C ASP A 142 11.29 -12.91 5.24
N THR A 143 10.98 -12.38 4.05
CA THR A 143 11.77 -11.30 3.40
C THR A 143 11.88 -10.06 4.28
N TYR A 144 10.80 -9.71 4.97
CA TYR A 144 10.74 -8.56 5.87
C TYR A 144 10.99 -8.93 7.33
N ALA A 145 11.27 -10.20 7.66
CA ALA A 145 11.45 -10.65 9.04
C ALA A 145 10.37 -10.12 10.00
N VAL A 146 9.10 -10.25 9.62
CA VAL A 146 7.95 -9.71 10.34
C VAL A 146 6.89 -10.77 10.56
N ASP A 147 6.05 -10.53 11.56
CA ASP A 147 4.92 -11.39 11.84
C ASP A 147 3.72 -11.14 10.93
N LEU A 148 2.83 -12.15 10.89
CA LEU A 148 1.50 -12.01 10.32
C LEU A 148 0.67 -10.98 11.10
N VAL A 149 0.02 -10.07 10.37
CA VAL A 149 -1.03 -9.21 10.93
C VAL A 149 -2.27 -10.05 11.28
N PRO A 150 -2.85 -9.91 12.48
CA PRO A 150 -4.09 -10.61 12.82
C PRO A 150 -5.23 -10.24 11.84
N ILE A 151 -5.98 -11.23 11.37
CA ILE A 151 -7.03 -11.01 10.35
C ILE A 151 -8.11 -10.03 10.84
N ASP A 152 -8.44 -10.07 12.13
CA ASP A 152 -9.45 -9.17 12.70
C ASP A 152 -9.00 -7.70 12.68
N SER A 153 -7.69 -7.42 12.74
CA SER A 153 -7.14 -6.08 12.63
C SER A 153 -7.32 -5.46 11.24
N VAL A 154 -7.57 -6.28 10.21
CA VAL A 154 -7.75 -5.83 8.82
C VAL A 154 -9.15 -6.10 8.28
N ARG A 155 -10.03 -6.68 9.09
CA ARG A 155 -11.35 -7.15 8.67
C ARG A 155 -12.29 -6.03 8.20
N SER A 156 -12.10 -4.81 8.69
CA SER A 156 -12.90 -3.66 8.26
C SER A 156 -12.60 -3.21 6.83
N LEU A 157 -11.49 -3.67 6.24
CA LEU A 157 -11.19 -3.46 4.83
C LEU A 157 -12.23 -4.12 3.93
N PHE A 158 -12.67 -5.33 4.28
CA PHE A 158 -13.48 -6.18 3.41
C PHE A 158 -14.98 -5.93 3.50
N ARG A 159 -15.42 -5.04 4.40
CA ARG A 159 -16.84 -4.82 4.72
C ARG A 159 -17.41 -3.54 4.12
N ARG A 160 -16.57 -2.57 3.78
CA ARG A 160 -17.01 -1.25 3.37
C ARG A 160 -16.91 -1.10 1.86
N ARG A 161 -17.97 -0.56 1.25
CA ARG A 161 -17.83 0.00 -0.11
C ARG A 161 -16.93 1.22 -0.03
N ARG A 162 -16.10 1.38 -1.05
CA ARG A 162 -15.21 2.53 -1.21
C ARG A 162 -16.00 3.85 -1.23
N THR A 163 -15.42 4.91 -0.70
CA THR A 163 -15.90 6.28 -0.92
C THR A 163 -15.62 6.73 -2.37
N PRO A 164 -16.48 7.56 -2.99
CA PRO A 164 -16.20 8.19 -4.27
C PRO A 164 -14.88 8.98 -4.25
N GLU A 165 -14.32 9.23 -5.44
CA GLU A 165 -13.02 9.90 -5.56
C GLU A 165 -13.08 11.35 -5.05
N PRO A 166 -12.21 11.76 -4.10
CA PRO A 166 -11.98 13.19 -3.86
C PRO A 166 -11.30 13.83 -5.09
N PRO A 167 -11.41 15.15 -5.31
CA PRO A 167 -10.76 15.83 -6.44
C PRO A 167 -9.26 15.54 -6.47
N ALA A 168 -8.68 15.54 -7.68
CA ALA A 168 -7.32 15.05 -7.93
C ALA A 168 -6.28 15.64 -6.97
N TYR A 169 -5.81 14.83 -6.02
CA TYR A 169 -4.68 15.14 -5.16
C TYR A 169 -3.43 14.45 -5.70
N VAL A 170 -2.37 15.21 -5.97
CA VAL A 170 -1.09 14.66 -6.45
C VAL A 170 0.03 15.03 -5.49
N PRO A 171 0.49 14.07 -4.69
CA PRO A 171 1.91 13.92 -4.46
C PRO A 171 2.34 12.47 -4.71
N SER A 172 3.30 12.30 -5.61
CA SER A 172 4.00 11.04 -5.83
C SER A 172 5.03 10.85 -4.71
N ILE A 173 4.73 10.00 -3.73
CA ILE A 173 5.76 9.50 -2.82
C ILE A 173 6.60 8.53 -3.66
N ARG A 174 7.85 8.89 -3.97
CA ARG A 174 8.82 7.91 -4.45
C ARG A 174 9.46 7.26 -3.24
N VAL A 175 9.17 5.99 -3.03
CA VAL A 175 9.96 5.13 -2.16
C VAL A 175 11.22 4.76 -2.94
N VAL A 176 12.39 5.12 -2.43
CA VAL A 176 13.68 4.74 -3.01
C VAL A 176 14.37 3.80 -2.01
N PRO A 177 14.88 2.63 -2.45
CA PRO A 177 15.73 1.78 -1.60
C PRO A 177 16.91 2.59 -1.05
N VAL A 178 17.34 2.27 0.17
CA VAL A 178 18.44 2.98 0.84
C VAL A 178 19.77 2.84 0.08
N ASP A 179 19.92 1.79 -0.73
CA ASP A 179 21.15 1.49 -1.47
C ASP A 179 21.44 2.45 -2.65
N ASP A 180 20.53 3.38 -2.95
CA ASP A 180 20.70 4.42 -4.00
C ASP A 180 21.09 5.81 -3.42
N ALA A 181 22.03 5.85 -2.48
CA ALA A 181 22.68 7.09 -2.05
C ALA A 181 24.12 7.14 -2.60
N PRO A 182 24.51 8.14 -3.42
CA PRO A 182 25.92 8.42 -3.69
C PRO A 182 26.64 8.92 -2.44
#